data_AF-A0A958D493-F1
#
_entry.id   AF-A0A958D493-F1
#
_cell.length_a   1.000
_cell.length_b   1.000
_cell.length_c   1.000
_cell.angle_alpha   90.00
_cell.angle_beta   90.00
_cell.angle_gamma   90.00
#
_symmetry.space_group_name_H-M   'P 1'
#
loop_
_entity.id
_entity.type
_entity.pdbx_description
1 polymer ?
#
loop_
_entity_poly.entity_id
_entity_poly.type
_entity_poly.pdbx_seq_one_letter_code
_entity_poly.pdbx_strand_id
1 'polypeptide(L)' 'LGGQYYGPDGFRELRGYPKLVDSSRQSHDREIQQRLWAVSEELTGVTFPV' A
#
# COMPACT_ATOMS: atom_id res chain seq x y z
N LEU A 1 8.05 -11.29 3.37
CA LEU A 1 6.70 -11.47 3.95
C LEU A 1 6.41 -10.25 4.81
N GLY A 2 5.51 -9.38 4.34
CA GLY A 2 5.14 -8.10 4.96
C GLY A 2 4.08 -7.41 4.09
N GLY A 3 3.38 -6.40 4.62
CA GLY A 3 2.34 -5.67 3.89
C GLY A 3 0.91 -6.23 4.03
N GLN A 4 0.66 -7.12 4.99
CA GLN A 4 -0.72 -7.49 5.35
C GLN A 4 -1.38 -6.34 6.12
N TYR A 5 -2.67 -6.13 5.86
CA TYR A 5 -3.49 -5.17 6.58
C TYR A 5 -4.46 -5.93 7.47
N TYR A 6 -4.61 -5.46 8.71
CA TYR A 6 -5.57 -6.02 9.65
C TYR A 6 -6.62 -4.97 9.99
N GLY A 7 -7.87 -5.27 9.69
CA GLY A 7 -9.02 -4.41 9.92
C GLY A 7 -10.15 -5.22 10.56
N PRO A 8 -11.12 -4.55 11.20
CA PRO A 8 -12.20 -5.28 11.84
C PRO A 8 -13.18 -5.83 10.80
N ASP A 9 -13.85 -6.92 11.15
CA ASP A 9 -14.71 -7.68 10.24
C ASP A 9 -16.12 -7.10 9.98
N GLY A 10 -16.51 -6.04 10.70
CA GLY A 10 -17.82 -5.40 10.56
C GLY A 10 -17.93 -4.36 9.45
N PHE A 11 -19.06 -3.64 9.44
CA PHE A 11 -19.44 -2.74 8.34
C PHE A 11 -18.36 -1.72 8.03
N ARG A 12 -17.89 -1.73 6.77
CA ARG A 12 -16.81 -0.85 6.26
C ARG A 12 -15.57 -0.82 7.14
N GLU A 13 -15.26 -1.93 7.81
CA GLU A 13 -14.09 -2.02 8.69
C GLU A 13 -14.12 -1.00 9.85
N LEU A 14 -15.30 -0.60 10.32
CA LEU A 14 -15.46 0.38 11.42
C LEU A 14 -15.51 -0.24 12.82
N ARG A 15 -15.87 -1.52 12.94
CA ARG A 15 -16.04 -2.24 14.22
C ARG A 15 -16.01 -3.76 14.00
N GLY A 16 -15.76 -4.54 15.05
CA GLY A 16 -15.73 -6.00 14.98
C GLY A 16 -14.38 -6.59 15.39
N TYR A 17 -14.18 -7.88 15.12
CA TYR A 17 -12.94 -8.58 15.48
C TYR A 17 -11.86 -8.39 14.41
N PRO A 18 -10.57 -8.36 14.79
CA PRO A 18 -9.48 -8.24 13.83
C PRO A 18 -9.47 -9.39 12.83
N LYS A 19 -9.32 -9.07 11.54
CA LYS A 19 -9.08 -10.03 10.47
C LYS A 19 -8.11 -9.44 9.45
N LEU A 20 -7.61 -10.29 8.55
CA LEU A 20 -6.92 -9.84 7.35
C LEU A 20 -7.90 -9.10 6.43
N VAL A 21 -7.50 -7.91 5.97
CA VAL A 21 -8.21 -7.09 4.99
C VAL A 21 -7.27 -6.69 3.86
N ASP A 22 -7.83 -6.35 2.72
CA ASP A 22 -7.07 -5.78 1.63
C ASP A 22 -6.82 -4.29 1.87
N SER A 23 -5.71 -3.79 1.35
CA SER A 23 -5.46 -2.34 1.32
C SER A 23 -6.36 -1.65 0.28
N SER A 24 -6.26 -0.32 0.20
CA SER A 24 -7.04 0.46 -0.76
C SER A 24 -6.84 -0.02 -2.21
N ARG A 25 -7.80 0.23 -3.10
CA ARG A 25 -7.62 -0.08 -4.52
C ARG A 25 -6.42 0.66 -5.14
N GLN A 26 -6.21 1.91 -4.74
CA GLN A 26 -5.14 2.75 -5.27
C GLN A 26 -3.75 2.22 -4.91
N SER A 27 -3.57 1.60 -3.75
CA SER A 27 -2.27 1.00 -3.37
C SER A 27 -1.91 -0.21 -4.23
N HIS A 28 -2.84 -0.77 -5.00
CA HIS A 28 -2.58 -1.84 -5.97
C HIS A 28 -2.38 -1.34 -7.41
N ASP A 29 -2.49 -0.03 -7.65
CA ASP A 29 -2.29 0.57 -8.97
C ASP A 29 -0.80 0.61 -9.34
N ARG A 30 -0.42 -0.15 -10.37
CA ARG A 30 0.98 -0.27 -10.80
C ARG A 30 1.53 1.00 -11.42
N GLU A 31 0.71 1.79 -12.10
CA GLU A 31 1.15 3.04 -12.72
C GLU A 31 1.49 4.07 -11.64
N ILE A 32 0.62 4.17 -10.62
CA ILE A 32 0.86 5.04 -9.46
C ILE A 32 2.10 4.60 -8.69
N GLN A 33 2.28 3.29 -8.47
CA GLN A 33 3.47 2.75 -7.80
C GLN A 33 4.76 3.13 -8.55
N GLN A 34 4.80 2.95 -9.88
CA GLN A 34 5.96 3.28 -10.70
C GLN A 34 6.27 4.78 -10.67
N ARG A 35 5.23 5.62 -10.80
CA ARG A 35 5.40 7.08 -10.76
C ARG A 35 5.90 7.55 -9.39
N LEU A 36 5.33 7.01 -8.31
CA LEU A 36 5.77 7.34 -6.96
C LEU A 36 7.24 7.00 -6.76
N TRP A 37 7.67 5.82 -7.23
CA TRP A 37 9.07 5.41 -7.14
C TRP A 37 9.99 6.36 -7.91
N ALA A 38 9.69 6.62 -9.19
CA ALA A 38 10.51 7.49 -10.03
C ALA A 38 10.66 8.90 -9.45
N VAL A 39 9.58 9.51 -8.96
CA VAL A 39 9.63 10.84 -8.33
C VAL A 39 10.42 10.79 -7.02
N SER A 40 10.34 9.70 -6.27
CA SER A 40 11.13 9.55 -5.02
C SER A 40 12.63 9.48 -5.31
N GLU A 41 13.03 8.75 -6.35
CA GLU A 41 14.43 8.68 -6.78
C GLU A 41 14.92 10.05 -7.28
N GLU A 42 14.11 10.77 -8.08
CA GLU A 42 14.43 12.12 -8.54
C GLU A 42 14.63 13.10 -7.37
N LEU A 43 13.69 13.11 -6.41
CA LEU A 43 13.73 14.04 -5.29
C LEU A 43 14.85 13.76 -4.29
N THR A 44 15.29 12.50 -4.17
CA THR A 44 16.32 12.10 -3.21
C THR A 44 17.70 11.95 -3.83
N GLY A 45 17.79 11.83 -5.16
CA GLY A 45 19.02 11.47 -5.88
C GLY A 45 19.51 10.05 -5.60
N VAL A 46 18.74 9.24 -4.88
CA VAL A 46 19.05 7.83 -4.59
C VAL A 46 18.41 6.98 -5.67
N THR A 47 19.16 6.05 -6.23
CA THR A 47 18.64 5.08 -7.21
C THR A 47 18.84 3.67 -6.69
N PHE A 48 17.87 2.80 -6.97
CA PHE A 48 17.96 1.38 -6.62
C PHE A 48 18.06 0.55 -7.89
N PRO A 49 19.11 -0.29 -8.04
CA PRO A 49 19.14 -1.26 -9.12
C PRO A 49 18.06 -2.32 -8.91
N VAL A 50 17.37 -2.66 -10.00
CA VAL A 50 16.38 -3.75 -10.06
C VAL A 50 17.04 -5.08 -10.39
#